data_AF-A0A8C5ISJ3-F1
#
_entry.id   AF-A0A8C5ISJ3-F1
#
_cell.length_a   1.000
_cell.length_b   1.000
_cell.length_c   1.000
_cell.angle_alpha   90.00
_cell.angle_beta   90.00
_cell.angle_gamma   90.00
#
_symmetry.space_group_name_H-M   'P 1'
#
loop_
_entity.id
_entity.type
_entity.pdbx_description
1 polymer ?
#
loop_
_entity_poly.entity_id
_entity_poly.type
_entity_poly.pdbx_seq_one_letter_code
_entity_poly.pdbx_strand_id
1 'polypeptide(L)'
;MGLSCCVCLWLLLALALLGASAWQCPRIPYSSTRNFSVPYTLPSLDAGSPIQNVAVFTDSDGPVAVFVAIRNRILLVSPELRLLSVLVTGPMGSARCEICRLCPAITDGPEDTDNVLLLLDPLEPWLYSCGTAQHGLCYQHQLEVRDGKVAITATHCLYSAMGNSPAFCPDCVVSPLGTSATVVATSYASIFYLGSTIDSSVAARYSPQSVSIRRLKGTLDGFSNDFQWLTVLPQYRDNYTIHYVHSFADGDHVYFLMVQPERPGSAAYHTRLARLSTHERHLRRYRELVLDCRFESKRRRRRSGEEDAERDIAYNVLQAAHAARPGARLARDLGINDTDTVLFGAFAESHPESPVPQENSAVCAFPLRLLNQAMEEGMKKCCGTGHHYSPHVWPQVNLSAPVVDTSCWDQPTLVPAASHKVDLFNGQLTGVLLTSLFVTAMGDVTVAHLGTAEGRIFQVGWEVRWDGRSRQTVGYAQPPALPCSPCVPLTSTLRPQVWLLNVTGPGCRHFSTCQRCLRAERFMGCGWCGDGCRRRHECPGRWVQDSCPPVLTDVGLRCCSWVPAPCLSFPTVQLLCSPGLGFGDHDLQCRC
;
A
#
# COMPACT_ATOMS: atom_id res chain seq x y z
N MET A 1 47.79 -67.00 8.61
CA MET A 1 46.99 -66.42 7.50
C MET A 1 46.05 -65.27 7.96
N GLY A 2 46.40 -64.48 8.98
CA GLY A 2 45.47 -63.48 9.57
C GLY A 2 45.74 -62.00 9.23
N LEU A 3 46.93 -61.65 8.74
CA LEU A 3 47.31 -60.23 8.53
C LEU A 3 46.99 -59.70 7.12
N SER A 4 46.96 -60.57 6.10
CA SER A 4 46.68 -60.15 4.72
C SER A 4 45.21 -59.78 4.48
N CYS A 5 44.28 -60.36 5.26
CA CYS A 5 42.85 -60.12 5.09
C CYS A 5 42.42 -58.78 5.69
N CYS A 6 42.97 -58.41 6.85
CA CYS A 6 42.71 -57.11 7.48
C CYS A 6 43.25 -55.94 6.65
N VAL A 7 44.44 -56.06 6.06
CA VAL A 7 45.00 -55.00 5.21
C VAL A 7 44.17 -54.81 3.93
N CYS A 8 43.66 -55.90 3.32
CA CYS A 8 42.75 -55.80 2.19
C CYS A 8 41.39 -55.19 2.57
N LEU A 9 40.86 -55.50 3.75
CA LEU A 9 39.61 -54.92 4.24
C LEU A 9 39.75 -53.41 4.52
N TRP A 10 40.89 -52.98 5.10
CA TRP A 10 41.19 -51.57 5.34
C TRP A 10 41.44 -50.79 4.05
N LEU A 11 42.06 -51.41 3.04
CA LEU A 11 42.21 -50.81 1.69
C LEU A 11 40.86 -50.70 0.96
N LEU A 12 39.99 -51.70 1.08
CA LEU A 12 38.62 -51.66 0.52
C LEU A 12 37.73 -50.65 1.25
N LEU A 13 37.85 -50.50 2.57
CA LEU A 13 37.16 -49.45 3.34
C LEU A 13 37.73 -48.05 3.07
N ALA A 14 39.04 -47.90 2.88
CA ALA A 14 39.67 -46.63 2.49
C ALA A 14 39.28 -46.20 1.07
N LEU A 15 39.13 -47.16 0.14
CA LEU A 15 38.59 -46.92 -1.21
C LEU A 15 37.08 -46.63 -1.19
N ALA A 16 36.32 -47.19 -0.24
CA ALA A 16 34.90 -46.87 -0.04
C ALA A 16 34.67 -45.50 0.65
N LEU A 17 35.63 -45.02 1.45
CA LEU A 17 35.61 -43.68 2.06
C LEU A 17 36.06 -42.57 1.09
N LEU A 18 36.78 -42.92 0.02
CA LEU A 18 36.91 -42.08 -1.18
C LEU A 18 35.62 -42.20 -2.01
N GLY A 19 34.50 -41.80 -1.42
CA GLY A 19 33.26 -41.62 -2.15
C GLY A 19 33.54 -40.70 -3.33
N ALA A 20 33.38 -41.23 -4.54
CA ALA A 20 33.32 -40.42 -5.76
C ALA A 20 32.21 -39.40 -5.53
N SER A 21 32.60 -38.19 -5.12
CA SER A 21 31.68 -37.07 -5.05
C SER A 21 31.20 -36.89 -6.48
N ALA A 22 29.93 -37.28 -6.69
CA ALA A 22 29.22 -37.05 -7.92
C ALA A 22 29.35 -35.55 -8.23
N TRP A 23 30.27 -35.19 -9.14
CA TRP A 23 30.45 -33.80 -9.55
C TRP A 23 29.10 -33.30 -10.07
N GLN A 24 28.58 -32.27 -9.43
CA GLN A 24 27.28 -31.65 -9.72
C GLN A 24 27.53 -30.21 -10.11
N CYS A 25 26.80 -29.72 -11.11
CA CYS A 25 26.95 -28.33 -11.53
C CYS A 25 26.71 -27.38 -10.35
N PRO A 26 27.62 -26.43 -10.10
CA PRO A 26 27.42 -25.43 -9.07
C PRO A 26 26.14 -24.65 -9.37
N ARG A 27 25.22 -24.58 -8.39
CA ARG A 27 23.99 -23.79 -8.55
C ARG A 27 24.34 -22.31 -8.45
N ILE A 28 24.04 -21.56 -9.51
CA ILE A 28 24.13 -20.09 -9.49
C ILE A 28 22.98 -19.58 -8.59
N PRO A 29 23.28 -18.95 -7.45
CA PRO A 29 22.24 -18.44 -6.56
C PRO A 29 21.46 -17.33 -7.28
N TYR A 30 20.14 -17.32 -7.13
CA TYR A 30 19.27 -16.36 -7.81
C TYR A 30 19.64 -14.89 -7.52
N SER A 31 20.18 -14.61 -6.33
CA SER A 31 20.70 -13.29 -5.94
C SER A 31 21.84 -12.80 -6.84
N SER A 32 22.68 -13.69 -7.39
CA SER A 32 23.77 -13.31 -8.29
C SER A 32 23.30 -12.90 -9.70
N THR A 33 22.04 -13.19 -10.04
CA THR A 33 21.44 -12.84 -11.34
C THR A 33 20.79 -11.45 -11.37
N ARG A 34 20.85 -10.72 -10.25
CA ARG A 34 20.35 -9.35 -10.15
C ARG A 34 21.32 -8.52 -9.31
N ASN A 35 21.59 -7.30 -9.77
CA ASN A 35 22.29 -6.30 -8.98
C ASN A 35 21.32 -5.19 -8.63
N PHE A 36 20.81 -5.24 -7.41
CA PHE A 36 19.88 -4.23 -6.91
C PHE A 36 20.61 -2.94 -6.53
N SER A 37 21.90 -2.96 -6.24
CA SER A 37 22.67 -1.75 -5.91
C SER A 37 22.95 -0.82 -7.10
N VAL A 38 22.33 -1.05 -8.26
CA VAL A 38 22.49 -0.21 -9.46
C VAL A 38 21.73 1.11 -9.24
N PRO A 39 22.42 2.27 -9.28
CA PRO A 39 21.76 3.56 -9.09
C PRO A 39 20.92 3.92 -10.33
N TYR A 40 19.71 4.41 -10.09
CA TYR A 40 18.87 5.03 -11.12
C TYR A 40 18.71 6.53 -10.82
N THR A 41 18.99 7.36 -11.82
CA THR A 41 18.73 8.80 -11.74
C THR A 41 17.28 9.07 -12.10
N LEU A 42 16.46 9.38 -11.09
CA LEU A 42 15.05 9.72 -11.26
C LEU A 42 14.89 11.24 -11.18
N PRO A 43 13.96 11.84 -11.94
CA PRO A 43 13.56 13.24 -11.72
C PRO A 43 13.05 13.42 -10.29
N SER A 44 13.44 14.52 -9.66
CA SER A 44 13.04 14.83 -8.29
C SER A 44 12.80 16.32 -8.06
N LEU A 45 12.02 16.61 -7.02
CA LEU A 45 11.76 17.94 -6.49
C LEU A 45 12.15 17.96 -5.02
N ASP A 46 12.95 18.95 -4.62
CA ASP A 46 13.15 19.28 -3.21
C ASP A 46 12.13 20.37 -2.80
N ALA A 47 11.20 20.01 -1.93
CA ALA A 47 10.17 20.90 -1.40
C ALA A 47 10.70 21.83 -0.29
N GLY A 48 11.92 21.61 0.20
CA GLY A 48 12.58 22.41 1.24
C GLY A 48 12.03 22.20 2.67
N SER A 49 10.97 21.41 2.84
CA SER A 49 10.35 21.08 4.13
C SER A 49 9.66 19.70 4.02
N PRO A 50 9.42 18.97 5.13
CA PRO A 50 8.72 17.68 5.07
C PRO A 50 7.37 17.77 4.36
N ILE A 51 7.15 16.83 3.45
CA ILE A 51 5.92 16.73 2.67
C ILE A 51 4.81 16.15 3.53
N GLN A 52 3.64 16.78 3.47
CA GLN A 52 2.47 16.44 4.28
C GLN A 52 1.44 15.68 3.45
N ASN A 53 1.09 16.19 2.26
CA ASN A 53 0.19 15.53 1.32
C ASN A 53 0.56 15.83 -0.13
N VAL A 54 0.16 14.96 -1.04
CA VAL A 54 0.33 15.12 -2.48
C VAL A 54 -0.98 14.81 -3.21
N ALA A 55 -1.37 15.67 -4.14
CA ALA A 55 -2.52 15.46 -5.01
C ALA A 55 -2.10 15.58 -6.48
N VAL A 56 -2.55 14.67 -7.32
CA VAL A 56 -2.22 14.66 -8.76
C VAL A 56 -3.49 14.99 -9.55
N PHE A 57 -3.45 16.11 -10.26
CA PHE A 57 -4.56 16.55 -11.11
C PHE A 57 -4.36 16.01 -12.52
N THR A 58 -5.37 15.27 -12.99
CA THR A 58 -5.36 14.54 -14.25
C THR A 58 -6.48 15.03 -15.15
N ASP A 59 -6.20 15.08 -16.45
CA ASP A 59 -7.20 15.20 -17.51
C ASP A 59 -7.25 13.86 -18.28
N SER A 60 -8.08 13.79 -19.32
CA SER A 60 -8.25 12.65 -20.23
C SER A 60 -6.94 12.09 -20.80
N ASP A 61 -5.94 12.94 -21.05
CA ASP A 61 -4.62 12.54 -21.58
C ASP A 61 -3.59 12.16 -20.49
N GLY A 62 -3.93 12.30 -19.21
CA GLY A 62 -3.07 11.93 -18.08
C GLY A 62 -2.80 13.07 -17.09
N PRO A 63 -1.73 12.98 -16.27
CA PRO A 63 -1.43 13.99 -15.25
C PRO A 63 -1.01 15.32 -15.88
N VAL A 64 -1.63 16.41 -15.43
CA VAL A 64 -1.37 17.78 -15.92
C VAL A 64 -0.68 18.64 -14.86
N ALA A 65 -0.93 18.36 -13.58
CA ALA A 65 -0.26 19.03 -12.47
C ALA A 65 -0.17 18.17 -11.22
N VAL A 66 0.80 18.48 -10.37
CA VAL A 66 1.00 17.87 -9.05
C VAL A 66 1.01 18.98 -8.00
N PHE A 67 0.24 18.79 -6.94
CA PHE A 67 0.22 19.68 -5.78
C PHE A 67 0.95 18.99 -4.63
N VAL A 68 1.95 19.66 -4.06
CA VAL A 68 2.76 19.15 -2.95
C VAL A 68 2.59 20.08 -1.76
N ALA A 69 1.90 19.62 -0.72
CA ALA A 69 1.70 20.38 0.50
C ALA A 69 2.87 20.17 1.47
N ILE A 70 3.38 21.28 1.98
CA ILE A 70 4.35 21.37 3.07
C ILE A 70 3.83 22.37 4.11
N ARG A 71 4.50 22.46 5.26
CA ARG A 71 4.14 23.45 6.27
C ARG A 71 4.06 24.86 5.66
N ASN A 72 2.92 25.50 5.85
CA ASN A 72 2.58 26.85 5.37
C ASN A 72 2.53 27.07 3.85
N ARG A 73 2.71 26.04 3.00
CA ARG A 73 2.74 26.22 1.54
C ARG A 73 2.20 25.02 0.78
N ILE A 74 1.62 25.29 -0.38
CA ILE A 74 1.32 24.27 -1.40
C ILE A 74 2.11 24.64 -2.66
N LEU A 75 2.96 23.71 -3.10
CA LEU A 75 3.74 23.84 -4.33
C LEU A 75 2.91 23.28 -5.49
N LEU A 76 2.67 24.09 -6.52
CA LEU A 76 2.12 23.63 -7.79
C LEU A 76 3.27 23.29 -8.73
N VAL A 77 3.26 22.06 -9.21
CA VAL A 77 4.39 21.42 -9.89
C VAL A 77 3.91 20.81 -11.21
N SER A 78 4.75 20.86 -12.25
CA SER A 78 4.49 20.17 -13.51
C SER A 78 4.59 18.64 -13.39
N PRO A 79 4.09 17.86 -14.36
CA PRO A 79 4.25 16.41 -14.37
C PRO A 79 5.71 15.94 -14.34
N GLU A 80 6.65 16.74 -14.84
CA GLU A 80 8.11 16.50 -14.80
C GLU A 80 8.78 16.96 -13.51
N LEU A 81 8.01 17.26 -12.47
CA LEU A 81 8.46 17.76 -11.17
C LEU A 81 9.15 19.14 -11.21
N ARG A 82 8.76 20.02 -12.14
CA ARG A 82 9.24 21.41 -12.16
C ARG A 82 8.29 22.32 -11.39
N LEU A 83 8.81 23.12 -10.46
CA LEU A 83 8.01 24.10 -9.72
C LEU A 83 7.41 25.15 -10.67
N LEU A 84 6.09 25.32 -10.62
CA LEU A 84 5.35 26.29 -11.42
C LEU A 84 4.95 27.51 -10.59
N SER A 85 4.34 27.28 -9.43
CA SER A 85 3.94 28.35 -8.50
C SER A 85 3.86 27.86 -7.05
N VAL A 86 3.73 28.80 -6.12
CA VAL A 86 3.66 28.51 -4.68
C VAL A 86 2.46 29.25 -4.10
N LEU A 87 1.54 28.52 -3.50
CA LEU A 87 0.45 29.08 -2.71
C LEU A 87 0.88 29.12 -1.23
N VAL A 88 0.86 30.31 -0.63
CA VAL A 88 1.17 30.48 0.80
C VAL A 88 -0.09 30.22 1.61
N THR A 89 -0.07 29.18 2.44
CA THR A 89 -1.20 28.76 3.29
C THR A 89 -0.99 29.12 4.76
N GLY A 90 0.17 29.67 5.13
CA GLY A 90 0.43 30.16 6.48
C GLY A 90 1.79 30.86 6.64
N PRO A 91 2.22 31.16 7.88
CA PRO A 91 1.42 31.03 9.10
C PRO A 91 0.22 31.98 9.07
N MET A 92 -0.86 31.56 9.71
CA MET A 92 -2.06 32.37 9.94
C MET A 92 -1.67 33.69 10.65
N GLY A 93 -2.37 34.79 10.38
CA GLY A 93 -2.04 36.11 10.94
C GLY A 93 -0.82 36.80 10.32
N SER A 94 -0.04 36.11 9.48
CA SER A 94 1.05 36.71 8.72
C SER A 94 0.55 37.51 7.52
N ALA A 95 1.14 38.68 7.29
CA ALA A 95 0.84 39.49 6.09
C ALA A 95 1.24 38.80 4.77
N ARG A 96 2.09 37.75 4.83
CA ARG A 96 2.51 36.97 3.66
C ARG A 96 1.48 35.94 3.21
N CYS A 97 0.54 35.56 4.07
CA CYS A 97 -0.52 34.63 3.71
C CYS A 97 -1.77 35.42 3.28
N GLU A 98 -1.91 35.65 1.98
CA GLU A 98 -3.03 36.42 1.43
C GLU A 98 -4.36 35.69 1.63
N ILE A 99 -4.40 34.38 1.38
CA ILE A 99 -5.61 33.57 1.53
C ILE A 99 -6.07 33.45 2.98
N CYS A 100 -5.16 33.56 3.95
CA CYS A 100 -5.47 33.51 5.37
C CYS A 100 -6.41 34.65 5.81
N ARG A 101 -6.45 35.76 5.07
CA ARG A 101 -7.36 36.89 5.35
C ARG A 101 -8.80 36.63 4.86
N LEU A 102 -9.01 35.60 4.04
CA LEU A 102 -10.34 35.23 3.54
C LEU A 102 -11.19 34.59 4.65
N CYS A 103 -10.56 33.92 5.62
CA CYS A 103 -11.22 33.44 6.82
C CYS A 103 -11.06 34.46 7.96
N PRO A 104 -12.07 34.62 8.84
CA PRO A 104 -11.90 35.42 10.04
C PRO A 104 -10.86 34.78 10.96
N ALA A 105 -10.00 35.61 11.57
CA ALA A 105 -9.02 35.13 12.54
C ALA A 105 -9.71 34.76 13.86
N ILE A 106 -9.65 33.49 14.25
CA ILE A 106 -10.23 32.98 15.49
C ILE A 106 -9.21 33.05 16.66
N THR A 107 -7.91 33.13 16.34
CA THR A 107 -6.81 33.12 17.31
C THR A 107 -5.95 34.38 17.20
N ASP A 108 -5.51 34.88 18.36
CA ASP A 108 -4.59 36.01 18.46
C ASP A 108 -3.14 35.52 18.37
N GLY A 109 -2.55 35.56 17.17
CA GLY A 109 -1.12 35.34 16.97
C GLY A 109 -0.78 34.50 15.74
N PRO A 110 0.50 34.46 15.33
CA PRO A 110 0.92 33.66 14.21
C PRO A 110 0.88 32.16 14.54
N GLU A 111 0.10 31.41 13.76
CA GLU A 111 -0.07 29.96 13.91
C GLU A 111 0.36 29.28 12.60
N ASP A 112 1.32 28.35 12.69
CA ASP A 112 1.73 27.58 11.52
C ASP A 112 0.61 26.62 11.07
N THR A 113 0.49 26.47 9.76
CA THR A 113 -0.52 25.61 9.13
C THR A 113 0.16 24.38 8.55
N ASP A 114 -0.04 23.25 9.21
CA ASP A 114 0.30 21.94 8.66
C ASP A 114 -0.90 21.41 7.89
N ASN A 115 -0.71 21.03 6.62
CA ASN A 115 -1.76 20.49 5.78
C ASN A 115 -2.13 19.08 6.23
N VAL A 116 -3.42 18.85 6.48
CA VAL A 116 -3.95 17.53 6.87
C VAL A 116 -4.69 16.88 5.70
N LEU A 117 -5.42 17.66 4.90
CA LEU A 117 -6.10 17.18 3.69
C LEU A 117 -5.71 18.02 2.48
N LEU A 118 -5.47 17.32 1.37
CA LEU A 118 -5.27 17.88 0.04
C LEU A 118 -6.02 17.01 -0.97
N LEU A 119 -7.20 17.44 -1.39
CA LEU A 119 -8.16 16.62 -2.14
C LEU A 119 -8.58 17.32 -3.42
N LEU A 120 -8.79 16.56 -4.48
CA LEU A 120 -9.39 17.06 -5.72
C LEU A 120 -10.88 16.76 -5.73
N ASP A 121 -11.67 17.66 -6.30
CA ASP A 121 -13.06 17.39 -6.58
C ASP A 121 -13.17 16.40 -7.77
N PRO A 122 -14.00 15.34 -7.67
CA PRO A 122 -14.13 14.36 -8.74
C PRO A 122 -14.79 14.88 -10.03
N LEU A 123 -15.58 15.96 -9.96
CA LEU A 123 -16.33 16.48 -11.10
C LEU A 123 -15.91 17.89 -11.49
N GLU A 124 -15.56 18.72 -10.51
CA GLU A 124 -15.16 20.11 -10.73
C GLU A 124 -13.62 20.26 -10.75
N PRO A 125 -13.06 21.25 -11.48
CA PRO A 125 -11.63 21.51 -11.47
C PRO A 125 -11.23 22.25 -10.19
N TRP A 126 -11.49 21.66 -9.03
CA TRP A 126 -11.30 22.25 -7.71
C TRP A 126 -10.31 21.44 -6.88
N LEU A 127 -9.46 22.15 -6.14
CA LEU A 127 -8.58 21.61 -5.11
C LEU A 127 -9.05 22.09 -3.75
N TYR A 128 -9.20 21.19 -2.79
CA TYR A 128 -9.50 21.50 -1.41
C TYR A 128 -8.23 21.34 -0.56
N SER A 129 -7.93 22.34 0.26
CA SER A 129 -6.85 22.25 1.25
C SER A 129 -7.34 22.58 2.65
N CYS A 130 -6.99 21.73 3.61
CA CYS A 130 -7.40 21.88 5.01
C CYS A 130 -6.19 21.64 5.90
N GLY A 131 -6.02 22.48 6.92
CA GLY A 131 -4.84 22.44 7.78
C GLY A 131 -5.16 22.40 9.27
N THR A 132 -4.13 22.33 10.09
CA THR A 132 -4.23 22.31 11.57
C THR A 132 -4.71 23.63 12.16
N ALA A 133 -4.40 24.75 11.51
CA ALA A 133 -4.76 26.08 11.98
C ALA A 133 -6.27 26.34 11.90
N GLN A 134 -6.73 27.34 12.66
CA GLN A 134 -8.13 27.79 12.66
C GLN A 134 -9.16 26.68 12.94
N HIS A 135 -8.85 25.70 13.80
CA HIS A 135 -9.75 24.60 14.13
C HIS A 135 -10.14 23.70 12.94
N GLY A 136 -9.26 23.56 11.95
CA GLY A 136 -9.46 22.59 10.87
C GLY A 136 -10.39 23.08 9.75
N LEU A 137 -10.42 24.39 9.49
CA LEU A 137 -11.11 24.96 8.32
C LEU A 137 -10.42 24.56 7.01
N CYS A 138 -11.21 24.60 5.95
CA CYS A 138 -10.73 24.33 4.60
C CYS A 138 -10.83 25.55 3.69
N TYR A 139 -10.04 25.50 2.63
CA TYR A 139 -10.12 26.38 1.48
C TYR A 139 -10.43 25.57 0.23
N GLN A 140 -11.21 26.15 -0.66
CA GLN A 140 -11.40 25.66 -2.02
C GLN A 140 -10.58 26.54 -2.97
N HIS A 141 -9.86 25.92 -3.90
CA HIS A 141 -9.03 26.58 -4.90
C HIS A 141 -9.55 26.20 -6.29
N GLN A 142 -9.96 27.19 -7.06
CA GLN A 142 -10.41 26.98 -8.43
C GLN A 142 -9.20 26.81 -9.35
N LEU A 143 -9.20 25.73 -10.13
CA LEU A 143 -8.15 25.41 -11.09
C LEU A 143 -8.63 25.78 -12.50
N GLU A 144 -7.74 26.36 -13.30
CA GLU A 144 -7.93 26.50 -14.74
C GLU A 144 -6.76 25.86 -15.48
N VAL A 145 -7.07 25.19 -16.59
CA VAL A 145 -6.07 24.66 -17.53
C VAL A 145 -6.02 25.58 -18.74
N ARG A 146 -4.86 26.19 -18.99
CA ARG A 146 -4.60 27.01 -20.19
C ARG A 146 -3.28 26.58 -20.82
N ASP A 147 -3.30 26.24 -22.11
CA ASP A 147 -2.12 25.80 -22.87
C ASP A 147 -1.33 24.66 -22.18
N GLY A 148 -2.04 23.68 -21.61
CA GLY A 148 -1.43 22.56 -20.89
C GLY A 148 -0.79 22.92 -19.54
N LYS A 149 -1.01 24.14 -19.03
CA LYS A 149 -0.56 24.58 -17.70
C LYS A 149 -1.76 24.80 -16.80
N VAL A 150 -1.63 24.32 -15.56
CA VAL A 150 -2.63 24.54 -14.50
C VAL A 150 -2.27 25.80 -13.73
N ALA A 151 -3.28 26.58 -13.37
CA ALA A 151 -3.15 27.72 -12.46
C ALA A 151 -4.28 27.74 -11.44
N ILE A 152 -3.99 28.26 -10.24
CA ILE A 152 -5.01 28.57 -9.23
C ILE A 152 -5.50 30.00 -9.50
N THR A 153 -6.77 30.16 -9.86
CA THR A 153 -7.33 31.45 -10.28
C THR A 153 -8.14 32.15 -9.19
N ALA A 154 -8.79 31.36 -8.32
CA ALA A 154 -9.56 31.86 -7.19
C ALA A 154 -9.37 30.96 -5.97
N THR A 155 -9.57 31.52 -4.78
CA THR A 155 -9.57 30.76 -3.52
C THR A 155 -10.70 31.27 -2.63
N HIS A 156 -11.45 30.34 -2.05
CA HIS A 156 -12.59 30.61 -1.18
C HIS A 156 -12.34 29.97 0.19
N CYS A 157 -12.57 30.74 1.26
CA CYS A 157 -12.60 30.21 2.62
C CYS A 157 -13.94 29.49 2.84
N LEU A 158 -13.90 28.20 3.21
CA LEU A 158 -15.09 27.41 3.47
C LEU A 158 -15.56 27.64 4.92
N TYR A 159 -16.01 28.85 5.22
CA TYR A 159 -16.49 29.23 6.56
C TYR A 159 -17.62 30.27 6.53
N SER A 160 -18.66 30.02 7.32
CA SER A 160 -19.77 30.96 7.52
C SER A 160 -19.87 31.41 8.98
N ALA A 161 -19.68 32.70 9.26
CA ALA A 161 -19.70 33.23 10.63
C ALA A 161 -21.04 33.00 11.36
N MET A 162 -22.16 32.96 10.64
CA MET A 162 -23.49 32.74 11.23
C MET A 162 -23.80 31.26 11.49
N GLY A 163 -23.04 30.34 10.89
CA GLY A 163 -23.31 28.90 10.94
C GLY A 163 -22.49 28.11 11.95
N ASN A 164 -21.52 28.75 12.62
CA ASN A 164 -20.54 28.08 13.47
C ASN A 164 -20.52 28.64 14.88
N SER A 165 -20.33 27.74 15.85
CA SER A 165 -20.17 28.04 17.27
C SER A 165 -19.21 27.03 17.91
N PRO A 166 -18.65 27.31 19.10
CA PRO A 166 -17.81 26.35 19.81
C PRO A 166 -18.48 24.99 20.06
N ALA A 167 -19.80 24.95 20.24
CA ALA A 167 -20.54 23.71 20.50
C ALA A 167 -20.93 22.97 19.20
N PHE A 168 -20.99 23.67 18.08
CA PHE A 168 -21.48 23.15 16.80
C PHE A 168 -20.79 23.87 15.63
N CYS A 169 -19.92 23.15 14.91
CA CYS A 169 -19.12 23.71 13.81
C CYS A 169 -19.18 22.81 12.56
N PRO A 170 -20.12 23.05 11.63
CA PRO A 170 -20.16 22.35 10.34
C PRO A 170 -18.94 22.62 9.45
N ASP A 171 -18.17 23.68 9.70
CA ASP A 171 -17.03 24.05 8.86
C ASP A 171 -15.67 23.56 9.42
N CYS A 172 -15.63 23.14 10.68
CA CYS A 172 -14.45 22.55 11.32
C CYS A 172 -14.39 21.07 10.97
N VAL A 173 -13.63 20.71 9.93
CA VAL A 173 -13.69 19.36 9.33
C VAL A 173 -12.48 18.49 9.64
N VAL A 174 -11.33 19.09 9.91
CA VAL A 174 -10.06 18.40 10.14
C VAL A 174 -9.68 18.38 11.61
N SER A 175 -9.12 17.27 12.06
CA SER A 175 -8.43 17.15 13.34
C SER A 175 -6.92 17.30 13.18
N PRO A 176 -6.23 18.02 14.09
CA PRO A 176 -4.77 18.06 14.09
C PRO A 176 -4.12 16.71 14.44
N LEU A 177 -4.89 15.77 15.00
CA LEU A 177 -4.44 14.40 15.29
C LEU A 177 -4.45 13.49 14.05
N GLY A 178 -5.03 13.94 12.94
CA GLY A 178 -5.15 13.20 11.70
C GLY A 178 -6.60 13.05 11.24
N THR A 179 -6.82 13.21 9.94
CA THR A 179 -8.10 13.03 9.27
C THR A 179 -7.89 12.35 7.92
N SER A 180 -8.70 11.34 7.61
CA SER A 180 -8.83 10.78 6.27
C SER A 180 -10.16 11.22 5.68
N ALA A 181 -10.20 11.49 4.38
CA ALA A 181 -11.42 11.96 3.74
C ALA A 181 -11.54 11.50 2.28
N THR A 182 -12.78 11.34 1.84
CA THR A 182 -13.15 11.05 0.45
C THR A 182 -14.24 12.01 0.02
N VAL A 183 -14.05 12.65 -1.13
CA VAL A 183 -15.06 13.49 -1.76
C VAL A 183 -15.83 12.67 -2.77
N VAL A 184 -17.16 12.67 -2.65
CA VAL A 184 -18.09 12.10 -3.63
C VAL A 184 -18.90 13.26 -4.19
N ALA A 185 -18.77 13.50 -5.48
CA ALA A 185 -19.49 14.56 -6.17
C ALA A 185 -20.69 13.98 -6.93
N THR A 186 -21.84 14.64 -6.78
CA THR A 186 -23.02 14.44 -7.63
C THR A 186 -23.16 15.64 -8.56
N SER A 187 -24.07 15.58 -9.55
CA SER A 187 -24.29 16.70 -10.49
C SER A 187 -24.78 18.01 -9.88
N TYR A 188 -24.98 18.05 -8.55
CA TYR A 188 -25.53 19.19 -7.82
C TYR A 188 -24.74 19.53 -6.55
N ALA A 189 -23.84 18.67 -6.06
CA ALA A 189 -23.09 18.94 -4.84
C ALA A 189 -21.88 18.01 -4.65
N SER A 190 -20.84 18.56 -4.04
CA SER A 190 -19.71 17.79 -3.49
C SER A 190 -19.98 17.43 -2.03
N ILE A 191 -19.82 16.15 -1.71
CA ILE A 191 -20.10 15.58 -0.39
C ILE A 191 -18.82 14.99 0.18
N PHE A 192 -18.47 15.46 1.37
CA PHE A 192 -17.26 15.07 2.09
C PHE A 192 -17.62 14.01 3.11
N TYR A 193 -17.02 12.85 2.95
CA TYR A 193 -17.02 11.79 3.94
C TYR A 193 -15.70 11.91 4.70
N LEU A 194 -15.76 12.15 6.00
CA LEU A 194 -14.61 12.46 6.84
C LEU A 194 -14.50 11.46 8.00
N GLY A 195 -13.29 10.97 8.25
CA GLY A 195 -12.91 10.19 9.42
C GLY A 195 -11.77 10.90 10.15
N SER A 196 -12.05 11.45 11.33
CA SER A 196 -11.12 12.27 12.11
C SER A 196 -10.79 11.64 13.45
N THR A 197 -9.50 11.55 13.77
CA THR A 197 -9.03 11.13 15.09
C THR A 197 -9.32 12.22 16.10
N ILE A 198 -9.96 11.89 17.22
CA ILE A 198 -10.33 12.87 18.26
C ILE A 198 -9.88 12.38 19.62
N ASP A 199 -9.56 13.32 20.50
CA ASP A 199 -9.36 13.15 21.93
C ASP A 199 -10.32 14.08 22.71
N SER A 200 -10.19 14.14 24.03
CA SER A 200 -10.98 15.07 24.84
C SER A 200 -10.74 16.54 24.49
N SER A 201 -9.51 16.91 24.09
CA SER A 201 -9.12 18.30 23.81
C SER A 201 -9.72 18.83 22.51
N VAL A 202 -9.59 18.07 21.42
CA VAL A 202 -10.15 18.36 20.09
C VAL A 202 -11.68 18.32 20.12
N ALA A 203 -12.27 17.40 20.89
CA ALA A 203 -13.72 17.29 20.98
C ALA A 203 -14.39 18.34 21.87
N ALA A 204 -13.63 19.12 22.64
CA ALA A 204 -14.18 20.07 23.63
C ALA A 204 -14.87 21.28 22.98
N ARG A 205 -14.29 21.82 21.90
CA ARG A 205 -14.83 22.94 21.14
C ARG A 205 -14.48 22.77 19.67
N TYR A 206 -15.38 23.19 18.79
CA TYR A 206 -15.18 23.14 17.33
C TYR A 206 -14.86 21.71 16.82
N SER A 207 -15.49 20.71 17.45
CA SER A 207 -15.19 19.30 17.18
C SER A 207 -15.45 18.91 15.71
N PRO A 208 -14.48 18.27 15.03
CA PRO A 208 -14.67 17.74 13.69
C PRO A 208 -15.55 16.46 13.66
N GLN A 209 -15.86 15.89 14.84
CA GLN A 209 -16.54 14.60 15.02
C GLN A 209 -15.71 13.41 14.48
N SER A 210 -15.92 12.20 15.00
CA SER A 210 -15.11 11.04 14.55
C SER A 210 -15.39 10.65 13.10
N VAL A 211 -16.66 10.51 12.73
CA VAL A 211 -17.11 10.28 11.36
C VAL A 211 -18.17 11.32 11.03
N SER A 212 -18.05 12.00 9.89
CA SER A 212 -19.08 12.95 9.44
C SER A 212 -19.28 12.95 7.93
N ILE A 213 -20.52 13.25 7.52
CA ILE A 213 -20.92 13.43 6.12
C ILE A 213 -21.37 14.87 5.94
N ARG A 214 -20.60 15.67 5.20
CA ARG A 214 -20.79 17.11 5.08
C ARG A 214 -20.97 17.49 3.62
N ARG A 215 -22.07 18.18 3.30
CA ARG A 215 -22.33 18.66 1.94
C ARG A 215 -21.79 20.09 1.79
N LEU A 216 -20.97 20.31 0.76
CA LEU A 216 -20.50 21.65 0.41
C LEU A 216 -21.67 22.52 -0.06
N LYS A 217 -21.70 23.80 0.36
CA LYS A 217 -22.68 24.77 -0.13
C LYS A 217 -22.26 25.30 -1.50
N GLY A 218 -23.21 25.51 -2.40
CA GLY A 218 -22.94 26.12 -3.72
C GLY A 218 -22.47 27.58 -3.64
N THR A 219 -22.66 28.24 -2.50
CA THR A 219 -22.13 29.57 -2.19
C THR A 219 -20.63 29.57 -1.85
N LEU A 220 -20.01 28.39 -1.68
CA LEU A 220 -18.61 28.20 -1.32
C LEU A 220 -18.18 28.91 -0.01
N ASP A 221 -19.14 29.16 0.89
CA ASP A 221 -18.93 29.76 2.21
C ASP A 221 -19.03 28.71 3.34
N GLY A 222 -18.74 27.45 3.04
CA GLY A 222 -18.71 26.35 4.02
C GLY A 222 -19.65 25.19 3.69
N PHE A 223 -19.99 24.43 4.72
CA PHE A 223 -20.76 23.21 4.66
C PHE A 223 -22.18 23.39 5.23
N SER A 224 -23.07 22.50 4.83
CA SER A 224 -24.47 22.50 5.26
C SER A 224 -24.61 22.19 6.76
N ASN A 225 -25.53 22.89 7.43
CA ASN A 225 -25.74 22.76 8.89
C ASN A 225 -26.46 21.44 9.27
N ASP A 226 -27.04 20.72 8.31
CA ASP A 226 -27.76 19.44 8.50
C ASP A 226 -26.85 18.21 8.36
N PHE A 227 -25.55 18.38 8.58
CA PHE A 227 -24.57 17.31 8.44
C PHE A 227 -24.78 16.19 9.47
N GLN A 228 -24.51 14.95 9.06
CA GLN A 228 -24.62 13.79 9.93
C GLN A 228 -23.26 13.48 10.54
N TRP A 229 -23.25 13.10 11.82
CA TRP A 229 -22.02 12.73 12.51
C TRP A 229 -22.22 11.58 13.50
N LEU A 230 -21.11 10.86 13.72
CA LEU A 230 -20.94 9.80 14.69
C LEU A 230 -19.62 10.08 15.41
N THR A 231 -19.62 10.06 16.74
CA THR A 231 -18.43 10.43 17.52
C THR A 231 -18.24 9.54 18.73
N VAL A 232 -16.98 9.29 19.10
CA VAL A 232 -16.65 8.54 20.32
C VAL A 232 -17.22 9.24 21.57
N LEU A 233 -17.83 8.45 22.46
CA LEU A 233 -18.40 8.94 23.72
C LEU A 233 -17.33 9.60 24.60
N PRO A 234 -17.68 10.67 25.36
CA PRO A 234 -16.72 11.42 26.18
C PRO A 234 -15.80 10.56 27.05
N GLN A 235 -16.33 9.51 27.68
CA GLN A 235 -15.58 8.62 28.58
C GLN A 235 -14.51 7.73 27.91
N TYR A 236 -14.52 7.64 26.57
CA TYR A 236 -13.59 6.80 25.81
C TYR A 236 -12.63 7.60 24.91
N ARG A 237 -12.74 8.93 24.87
CA ARG A 237 -11.97 9.75 23.91
C ARG A 237 -10.46 9.65 24.07
N ASP A 238 -9.98 9.47 25.31
CA ASP A 238 -8.53 9.43 25.58
C ASP A 238 -7.96 7.99 25.68
N ASN A 239 -8.82 6.97 25.78
CA ASN A 239 -8.39 5.56 25.90
C ASN A 239 -8.82 4.67 24.72
N TYR A 240 -9.56 5.23 23.77
CA TYR A 240 -10.06 4.55 22.57
C TYR A 240 -9.83 5.42 21.33
N THR A 241 -8.56 5.75 21.10
CA THR A 241 -8.16 6.55 19.94
C THR A 241 -8.29 5.73 18.66
N ILE A 242 -9.00 6.29 17.68
CA ILE A 242 -9.18 5.69 16.36
C ILE A 242 -8.28 6.43 15.37
N HIS A 243 -7.33 5.72 14.77
CA HIS A 243 -6.45 6.26 13.74
C HIS A 243 -6.99 5.93 12.35
N TYR A 244 -7.42 6.95 11.60
CA TYR A 244 -7.92 6.78 10.23
C TYR A 244 -6.74 6.72 9.25
N VAL A 245 -6.52 5.53 8.69
CA VAL A 245 -5.36 5.20 7.85
C VAL A 245 -5.64 5.39 6.37
N HIS A 246 -6.87 5.23 5.87
CA HIS A 246 -7.17 5.50 4.46
C HIS A 246 -8.67 5.61 4.23
N SER A 247 -9.06 6.26 3.14
CA SER A 247 -10.44 6.28 2.68
C SER A 247 -10.51 6.36 1.16
N PHE A 248 -11.52 5.73 0.58
CA PHE A 248 -11.77 5.72 -0.85
C PHE A 248 -13.25 5.45 -1.14
N ALA A 249 -13.70 5.71 -2.37
CA ALA A 249 -15.02 5.35 -2.85
C ALA A 249 -14.91 4.26 -3.90
N ASP A 250 -15.85 3.31 -3.89
CA ASP A 250 -16.00 2.29 -4.92
C ASP A 250 -17.48 1.92 -5.06
N GLY A 251 -18.00 2.01 -6.28
CA GLY A 251 -19.42 1.86 -6.57
C GLY A 251 -20.29 2.79 -5.71
N ASP A 252 -21.28 2.22 -5.03
CA ASP A 252 -22.25 2.96 -4.22
C ASP A 252 -21.79 3.23 -2.78
N HIS A 253 -20.52 2.99 -2.45
CA HIS A 253 -20.03 3.01 -1.08
C HIS A 253 -18.77 3.85 -0.89
N VAL A 254 -18.63 4.42 0.31
CA VAL A 254 -17.39 4.99 0.82
C VAL A 254 -16.86 4.07 1.91
N TYR A 255 -15.54 3.84 1.88
CA TYR A 255 -14.85 2.98 2.80
C TYR A 255 -13.83 3.77 3.62
N PHE A 256 -13.74 3.48 4.91
CA PHE A 256 -12.69 3.97 5.80
C PHE A 256 -11.91 2.80 6.37
N LEU A 257 -10.59 2.93 6.39
CA LEU A 257 -9.67 2.00 7.00
C LEU A 257 -9.06 2.64 8.24
N MET A 258 -9.04 1.91 9.34
CA MET A 258 -8.61 2.46 10.62
C MET A 258 -7.96 1.42 11.51
N VAL A 259 -7.07 1.91 12.38
CA VAL A 259 -6.43 1.14 13.45
C VAL A 259 -6.94 1.67 14.78
N GLN A 260 -7.41 0.75 15.62
CA GLN A 260 -7.97 1.09 16.93
C GLN A 260 -7.85 -0.09 17.90
N PRO A 261 -8.04 0.14 19.21
CA PRO A 261 -8.12 -0.94 20.17
C PRO A 261 -9.30 -1.87 19.85
N GLU A 262 -9.18 -3.16 20.16
CA GLU A 262 -10.26 -4.14 19.92
C GLU A 262 -11.58 -3.75 20.62
N ARG A 263 -11.45 -3.12 21.78
CA ARG A 263 -12.52 -2.63 22.65
C ARG A 263 -11.90 -1.61 23.63
N PRO A 264 -12.68 -0.70 24.23
CA PRO A 264 -12.15 0.26 25.20
C PRO A 264 -11.44 -0.43 26.36
N GLY A 265 -10.26 0.06 26.71
CA GLY A 265 -9.39 -0.56 27.72
C GLY A 265 -8.66 -1.83 27.26
N SER A 266 -8.82 -2.25 25.99
CA SER A 266 -7.98 -3.31 25.41
C SER A 266 -6.57 -2.79 25.17
N ALA A 267 -5.58 -3.60 25.53
CA ALA A 267 -4.19 -3.37 25.11
C ALA A 267 -3.95 -3.83 23.66
N ALA A 268 -4.78 -4.74 23.14
CA ALA A 268 -4.66 -5.24 21.78
C ALA A 268 -5.31 -4.29 20.76
N TYR A 269 -4.63 -4.09 19.64
CA TYR A 269 -5.06 -3.30 18.49
C TYR A 269 -5.40 -4.19 17.31
N HIS A 270 -6.27 -3.70 16.44
CA HIS A 270 -6.54 -4.32 15.14
C HIS A 270 -6.93 -3.30 14.08
N THR A 271 -7.03 -3.77 12.84
CA THR A 271 -7.49 -2.97 11.71
C THR A 271 -8.97 -3.25 11.43
N ARG A 272 -9.73 -2.19 11.16
CA ARG A 272 -11.12 -2.27 10.72
C ARG A 272 -11.34 -1.57 9.39
N LEU A 273 -12.32 -2.07 8.66
CA LEU A 273 -12.93 -1.45 7.49
C LEU A 273 -14.33 -0.99 7.87
N ALA A 274 -14.58 0.31 7.78
CA ALA A 274 -15.91 0.89 7.83
C ALA A 274 -16.48 1.12 6.43
N ARG A 275 -17.79 0.98 6.28
CA ARG A 275 -18.54 1.18 5.03
C ARG A 275 -19.73 2.10 5.25
N LEU A 276 -19.91 3.05 4.34
CA LEU A 276 -21.04 3.98 4.27
C LEU A 276 -21.65 3.99 2.88
N SER A 277 -22.94 4.32 2.80
CA SER A 277 -23.64 4.52 1.52
C SER A 277 -23.38 5.92 0.95
N THR A 278 -23.28 6.00 -0.37
CA THR A 278 -23.24 7.26 -1.12
C THR A 278 -24.64 7.84 -1.39
N HIS A 279 -25.67 6.97 -1.41
CA HIS A 279 -27.06 7.35 -1.68
C HIS A 279 -27.78 7.84 -0.43
N GLU A 280 -27.58 7.13 0.68
CA GLU A 280 -28.21 7.44 1.97
C GLU A 280 -27.23 8.20 2.87
N ARG A 281 -27.50 9.48 3.09
CA ARG A 281 -26.58 10.38 3.82
C ARG A 281 -26.67 10.27 5.34
N HIS A 282 -27.20 9.17 5.87
CA HIS A 282 -27.33 8.95 7.32
C HIS A 282 -26.35 7.89 7.84
N LEU A 283 -25.84 8.11 9.05
CA LEU A 283 -24.83 7.24 9.67
C LEU A 283 -25.42 6.02 10.39
N ARG A 284 -26.75 5.83 10.34
CA ARG A 284 -27.43 4.67 10.94
C ARG A 284 -26.99 3.34 10.32
N ARG A 285 -26.69 3.36 9.02
CA ARG A 285 -26.20 2.19 8.28
C ARG A 285 -24.68 2.11 8.19
N TYR A 286 -23.99 2.79 9.10
CA TYR A 286 -22.54 2.64 9.27
C TYR A 286 -22.21 1.21 9.71
N ARG A 287 -21.35 0.54 8.95
CA ARG A 287 -20.95 -0.84 9.21
C ARG A 287 -19.46 -0.93 9.34
N GLU A 288 -19.00 -1.68 10.32
CA GLU A 288 -17.59 -2.01 10.45
C GLU A 288 -17.35 -3.50 10.34
N LEU A 289 -16.16 -3.86 9.84
CA LEU A 289 -15.68 -5.22 9.71
C LEU A 289 -14.20 -5.27 10.09
N VAL A 290 -13.80 -6.22 10.93
CA VAL A 290 -12.38 -6.41 11.27
C VAL A 290 -11.65 -7.03 10.07
N LEU A 291 -10.51 -6.46 9.70
CA LEU A 291 -9.60 -7.01 8.70
C LEU A 291 -8.48 -7.78 9.39
N ASP A 292 -8.32 -9.05 9.02
CA ASP A 292 -7.35 -9.96 9.64
C ASP A 292 -6.37 -10.47 8.57
N CYS A 293 -5.09 -10.09 8.71
CA CYS A 293 -3.99 -10.48 7.83
C CYS A 293 -2.96 -11.30 8.62
N ARG A 294 -2.64 -12.50 8.15
CA ARG A 294 -1.77 -13.44 8.86
C ARG A 294 -0.71 -14.07 7.98
N PHE A 295 0.35 -14.55 8.60
CA PHE A 295 1.26 -15.53 8.01
C PHE A 295 0.96 -16.91 8.60
N GLU A 296 0.75 -17.90 7.75
CA GLU A 296 0.55 -19.30 8.13
C GLU A 296 1.74 -20.15 7.70
N SER A 297 2.37 -20.86 8.64
CA SER A 297 3.53 -21.69 8.31
C SER A 297 3.13 -23.02 7.64
N LYS A 298 3.78 -23.35 6.53
CA LYS A 298 3.46 -24.55 5.71
C LYS A 298 3.83 -25.88 6.37
N ARG A 299 4.51 -25.88 7.52
CA ARG A 299 5.05 -27.09 8.18
C ARG A 299 4.05 -27.88 9.04
N ARG A 300 2.81 -27.40 9.18
CA ARG A 300 1.76 -28.03 10.02
C ARG A 300 1.44 -29.50 9.70
N ARG A 301 1.91 -30.05 8.56
CA ARG A 301 1.65 -31.43 8.14
C ARG A 301 2.75 -32.47 8.42
N ARG A 302 3.95 -32.09 8.88
CA ARG A 302 5.02 -33.08 9.15
C ARG A 302 5.85 -32.73 10.38
N ARG A 303 5.58 -33.50 11.45
CA ARG A 303 6.39 -33.75 12.66
C ARG A 303 6.46 -32.61 13.71
N SER A 304 5.87 -32.93 14.86
CA SER A 304 6.29 -32.43 16.16
C SER A 304 7.74 -32.83 16.43
N GLY A 305 8.62 -31.83 16.56
CA GLY A 305 10.01 -32.02 16.97
C GLY A 305 10.99 -31.16 16.17
N GLU A 306 11.06 -29.87 16.50
CA GLU A 306 12.24 -28.98 16.43
C GLU A 306 11.81 -27.54 16.78
N GLU A 307 12.62 -26.83 17.55
CA GLU A 307 12.33 -25.56 18.24
C GLU A 307 12.19 -24.32 17.34
N ASP A 308 12.28 -24.47 16.01
CA ASP A 308 12.05 -23.40 15.01
C ASP A 308 10.76 -23.65 14.21
N ALA A 309 9.65 -23.86 14.93
CA ALA A 309 8.33 -23.79 14.31
C ALA A 309 8.01 -22.31 14.02
N GLU A 310 8.10 -21.90 12.76
CA GLU A 310 7.61 -20.59 12.29
C GLU A 310 6.23 -20.31 12.90
N ARG A 311 6.20 -19.31 13.79
CA ARG A 311 5.00 -18.88 14.52
C ARG A 311 3.98 -18.34 13.54
N ASP A 312 2.70 -18.62 13.76
CA ASP A 312 1.62 -17.91 13.08
C ASP A 312 1.65 -16.45 13.55
N ILE A 313 1.90 -15.52 12.62
CA ILE A 313 2.03 -14.08 12.92
C ILE A 313 0.77 -13.38 12.44
N ALA A 314 0.19 -12.55 13.31
CA ALA A 314 -0.93 -11.68 12.97
C ALA A 314 -0.41 -10.25 12.74
N TYR A 315 -0.61 -9.73 11.54
CA TYR A 315 -0.25 -8.37 11.17
C TYR A 315 -1.47 -7.47 11.42
N ASN A 316 -1.57 -6.94 12.62
CA ASN A 316 -2.78 -6.31 13.14
C ASN A 316 -2.88 -4.80 12.84
N VAL A 317 -1.78 -4.14 12.45
CA VAL A 317 -1.73 -2.69 12.22
C VAL A 317 -1.51 -2.38 10.75
N LEU A 318 -2.53 -1.81 10.08
CA LEU A 318 -2.43 -1.32 8.72
C LEU A 318 -1.54 -0.06 8.64
N GLN A 319 -0.61 -0.05 7.70
CA GLN A 319 0.29 1.08 7.43
C GLN A 319 -0.14 1.88 6.20
N ALA A 320 -0.55 1.19 5.14
CA ALA A 320 -0.99 1.81 3.90
C ALA A 320 -1.95 0.87 3.16
N ALA A 321 -2.79 1.43 2.30
CA ALA A 321 -3.76 0.66 1.53
C ALA A 321 -4.04 1.30 0.17
N HIS A 322 -4.42 0.46 -0.79
CA HIS A 322 -4.85 0.91 -2.10
C HIS A 322 -5.92 -0.04 -2.66
N ALA A 323 -7.02 0.53 -3.14
CA ALA A 323 -8.07 -0.21 -3.84
C ALA A 323 -7.84 -0.12 -5.35
N ALA A 324 -7.70 -1.28 -6.01
CA ALA A 324 -7.47 -1.34 -7.45
C ALA A 324 -8.07 -2.61 -8.06
N ARG A 325 -8.33 -2.57 -9.36
CA ARG A 325 -8.67 -3.78 -10.13
C ARG A 325 -7.38 -4.55 -10.43
N PRO A 326 -7.31 -5.85 -10.09
CA PRO A 326 -6.15 -6.67 -10.38
C PRO A 326 -6.10 -7.06 -11.86
N GLY A 327 -4.90 -7.37 -12.36
CA GLY A 327 -4.73 -8.06 -13.64
C GLY A 327 -5.31 -9.49 -13.60
N ALA A 328 -5.67 -10.01 -14.77
CA ALA A 328 -6.39 -11.27 -14.92
C ALA A 328 -5.74 -12.49 -14.25
N ARG A 329 -4.40 -12.52 -14.09
CA ARG A 329 -3.72 -13.64 -13.39
C ARG A 329 -4.08 -13.66 -11.91
N LEU A 330 -3.90 -12.53 -11.23
CA LEU A 330 -4.18 -12.43 -9.80
C LEU A 330 -5.69 -12.56 -9.52
N ALA A 331 -6.55 -12.06 -10.41
CA ALA A 331 -8.00 -12.25 -10.30
C ALA A 331 -8.37 -13.74 -10.24
N ARG A 332 -7.80 -14.56 -11.13
CA ARG A 332 -8.00 -16.02 -11.13
C ARG A 332 -7.47 -16.67 -9.85
N ASP A 333 -6.30 -16.26 -9.37
CA ASP A 333 -5.70 -16.81 -8.15
C ASP A 333 -6.53 -16.49 -6.90
N LEU A 334 -7.19 -15.33 -6.88
CA LEU A 334 -8.10 -14.90 -5.83
C LEU A 334 -9.52 -15.48 -5.99
N GLY A 335 -9.82 -16.16 -7.10
CA GLY A 335 -11.14 -16.71 -7.41
C GLY A 335 -12.20 -15.62 -7.66
N ILE A 336 -11.81 -14.49 -8.26
CA ILE A 336 -12.68 -13.35 -8.56
C ILE A 336 -12.60 -12.97 -10.04
N ASN A 337 -13.50 -12.07 -10.46
CA ASN A 337 -13.41 -11.49 -11.80
C ASN A 337 -12.34 -10.38 -11.85
N ASP A 338 -11.72 -10.15 -13.01
CA ASP A 338 -10.74 -9.06 -13.18
C ASP A 338 -11.38 -7.66 -13.18
N THR A 339 -12.71 -7.60 -13.28
CA THR A 339 -13.52 -6.39 -13.07
C THR A 339 -13.73 -6.04 -11.60
N ASP A 340 -13.53 -7.00 -10.68
CA ASP A 340 -13.80 -6.81 -9.25
C ASP A 340 -12.70 -5.93 -8.63
N THR A 341 -13.10 -4.89 -7.90
CA THR A 341 -12.16 -4.07 -7.11
C THR A 341 -11.65 -4.86 -5.90
N VAL A 342 -10.33 -4.84 -5.70
CA VAL A 342 -9.65 -5.48 -4.57
C VAL A 342 -8.98 -4.42 -3.72
N LEU A 343 -9.24 -4.48 -2.41
CA LEU A 343 -8.49 -3.71 -1.44
C LEU A 343 -7.19 -4.44 -1.10
N PHE A 344 -6.05 -3.82 -1.38
CA PHE A 344 -4.75 -4.28 -0.92
C PHE A 344 -4.34 -3.47 0.30
N GLY A 345 -3.89 -4.15 1.36
CA GLY A 345 -3.38 -3.50 2.56
C GLY A 345 -1.97 -3.99 2.89
N ALA A 346 -1.08 -3.05 3.19
CA ALA A 346 0.22 -3.30 3.79
C ALA A 346 0.08 -3.21 5.31
N PHE A 347 0.25 -4.34 5.98
CA PHE A 347 0.11 -4.48 7.43
C PHE A 347 1.49 -4.70 8.07
N ALA A 348 1.61 -4.34 9.33
CA ALA A 348 2.74 -4.63 10.19
C ALA A 348 2.29 -5.33 11.48
N GLU A 349 3.19 -6.10 12.06
CA GLU A 349 3.05 -6.60 13.41
C GLU A 349 3.20 -5.44 14.40
N SER A 350 2.26 -5.25 15.32
CA SER A 350 2.41 -4.26 16.39
C SER A 350 3.44 -4.66 17.43
N HIS A 351 4.06 -3.68 18.10
CA HIS A 351 4.66 -3.93 19.40
C HIS A 351 3.59 -4.36 20.42
N PRO A 352 3.95 -5.17 21.43
CA PRO A 352 3.00 -5.56 22.48
C PRO A 352 2.30 -4.35 23.10
N GLU A 353 0.98 -4.43 23.20
CA GLU A 353 0.13 -3.41 23.85
C GLU A 353 0.19 -2.00 23.22
N SER A 354 0.60 -1.89 21.95
CA SER A 354 0.85 -0.62 21.28
C SER A 354 0.36 -0.63 19.83
N PRO A 355 -0.08 0.50 19.26
CA PRO A 355 -0.35 0.59 17.82
C PRO A 355 0.95 0.77 17.00
N VAL A 356 2.11 0.92 17.64
CA VAL A 356 3.39 1.18 16.97
C VAL A 356 3.82 -0.07 16.18
N PRO A 357 4.10 0.05 14.87
CA PRO A 357 4.49 -1.09 14.05
C PRO A 357 5.95 -1.52 14.28
N GLN A 358 6.19 -2.82 14.21
CA GLN A 358 7.52 -3.43 14.12
C GLN A 358 7.98 -3.50 12.67
N GLU A 359 9.28 -3.75 12.45
CA GLU A 359 9.87 -4.00 11.12
C GLU A 359 9.53 -5.40 10.60
N ASN A 360 8.25 -5.77 10.61
CA ASN A 360 7.75 -7.04 10.11
C ASN A 360 6.43 -6.80 9.40
N SER A 361 6.47 -6.81 8.06
CA SER A 361 5.33 -6.44 7.23
C SER A 361 4.74 -7.61 6.44
N ALA A 362 3.49 -7.46 6.04
CA ALA A 362 2.77 -8.34 5.13
C ALA A 362 1.88 -7.53 4.18
N VAL A 363 1.51 -8.13 3.05
CA VAL A 363 0.50 -7.56 2.15
C VAL A 363 -0.61 -8.56 1.93
N CYS A 364 -1.83 -8.18 2.30
CA CYS A 364 -3.04 -9.00 2.12
C CYS A 364 -4.00 -8.34 1.12
N ALA A 365 -4.72 -9.18 0.38
CA ALA A 365 -5.75 -8.76 -0.59
C ALA A 365 -7.16 -9.13 -0.10
N PHE A 366 -8.07 -8.16 -0.16
CA PHE A 366 -9.44 -8.26 0.29
C PHE A 366 -10.39 -7.82 -0.84
N PRO A 367 -10.96 -8.76 -1.61
CA PRO A 367 -11.93 -8.41 -2.65
C PRO A 367 -13.16 -7.72 -2.04
N LEU A 368 -13.48 -6.51 -2.49
CA LEU A 368 -14.54 -5.69 -1.88
C LEU A 368 -15.91 -6.37 -1.96
N ARG A 369 -16.17 -7.09 -3.05
CA ARG A 369 -17.38 -7.89 -3.23
C ARG A 369 -17.57 -8.89 -2.08
N LEU A 370 -16.51 -9.58 -1.66
CA LEU A 370 -16.57 -10.55 -0.56
C LEU A 370 -16.71 -9.87 0.81
N LEU A 371 -16.10 -8.71 1.01
CA LEU A 371 -16.26 -7.92 2.24
C LEU A 371 -17.71 -7.43 2.38
N ASN A 372 -18.28 -6.90 1.30
CA ASN A 372 -19.67 -6.47 1.26
C ASN A 372 -20.62 -7.64 1.56
N GLN A 373 -20.40 -8.80 0.93
CA GLN A 373 -21.18 -10.02 1.22
C GLN A 373 -21.08 -10.44 2.69
N ALA A 374 -19.87 -10.43 3.26
CA ALA A 374 -19.66 -10.75 4.67
C ALA A 374 -20.38 -9.77 5.62
N MET A 375 -20.40 -8.47 5.29
CA MET A 375 -21.15 -7.47 6.06
C MET A 375 -22.66 -7.75 6.00
N GLU A 376 -23.21 -8.02 4.81
CA GLU A 376 -24.64 -8.33 4.66
C GLU A 376 -25.04 -9.63 5.37
N GLU A 377 -24.24 -10.68 5.24
CA GLU A 377 -24.47 -11.95 5.93
C GLU A 377 -24.36 -11.81 7.45
N GLY A 378 -23.37 -11.03 7.92
CA GLY A 378 -23.21 -10.70 9.33
C GLY A 378 -24.42 -9.98 9.90
N MET A 379 -24.95 -9.00 9.17
CA MET A 379 -26.16 -8.28 9.56
C MET A 379 -27.42 -9.17 9.51
N LYS A 380 -27.57 -10.04 8.50
CA LYS A 380 -28.67 -11.02 8.46
C LYS A 380 -28.65 -11.95 9.66
N LYS A 381 -27.46 -12.39 10.10
CA LYS A 381 -27.30 -13.21 11.32
C LYS A 381 -27.60 -12.41 12.58
N CYS A 382 -27.16 -11.15 12.64
CA CYS A 382 -27.39 -10.26 13.79
C CYS A 382 -28.88 -9.90 13.98
N CYS A 383 -29.58 -9.60 12.89
CA CYS A 383 -30.97 -9.13 12.90
C CYS A 383 -32.00 -10.23 12.58
N GLY A 384 -31.58 -11.48 12.37
CA GLY A 384 -32.46 -12.61 12.07
C GLY A 384 -33.30 -13.05 13.28
N THR A 385 -34.52 -13.50 13.04
CA THR A 385 -35.44 -13.98 14.09
C THR A 385 -34.93 -15.31 14.68
N GLY A 386 -34.45 -15.31 15.92
CA GLY A 386 -34.20 -16.55 16.68
C GLY A 386 -32.84 -16.69 17.36
N HIS A 387 -31.98 -15.68 17.39
CA HIS A 387 -30.71 -15.76 18.12
C HIS A 387 -30.52 -14.66 19.15
N HIS A 388 -30.04 -15.06 20.34
CA HIS A 388 -29.57 -14.19 21.42
C HIS A 388 -28.21 -13.55 21.10
N TYR A 389 -27.93 -13.23 19.83
CA TYR A 389 -26.79 -12.38 19.52
C TYR A 389 -27.21 -10.96 19.83
N SER A 390 -27.02 -10.57 21.10
CA SER A 390 -27.13 -9.17 21.48
C SER A 390 -26.17 -8.41 20.57
N PRO A 391 -26.65 -7.45 19.77
CA PRO A 391 -25.77 -6.70 18.90
C PRO A 391 -24.64 -6.13 19.75
N HIS A 392 -23.39 -6.29 19.31
CA HIS A 392 -22.39 -5.29 19.62
C HIS A 392 -22.79 -4.03 18.82
N VAL A 393 -23.97 -3.46 19.14
CA VAL A 393 -24.28 -2.04 18.91
C VAL A 393 -23.02 -1.36 19.36
N TRP A 394 -22.44 -0.49 18.54
CA TRP A 394 -21.31 0.31 18.97
C TRP A 394 -21.73 1.10 20.20
N PRO A 395 -21.51 0.62 21.44
CA PRO A 395 -22.17 1.20 22.61
C PRO A 395 -21.41 2.45 23.06
N GLN A 396 -20.44 2.87 22.25
CA GLN A 396 -19.35 3.77 22.57
C GLN A 396 -19.36 4.99 21.65
N VAL A 397 -20.42 5.16 20.85
CA VAL A 397 -20.55 6.29 19.93
C VAL A 397 -21.87 7.01 20.16
N ASN A 398 -21.84 8.33 20.00
CA ASN A 398 -23.01 9.18 19.97
C ASN A 398 -23.33 9.56 18.50
N LEU A 399 -24.60 9.77 18.18
CA LEU A 399 -25.07 10.09 16.83
C LEU A 399 -25.90 11.38 16.83
N SER A 400 -25.83 12.10 15.71
CA SER A 400 -26.55 13.36 15.50
C SER A 400 -28.06 13.23 15.31
N ALA A 401 -28.55 12.12 14.77
CA ALA A 401 -29.94 11.97 14.33
C ALA A 401 -30.88 11.45 15.43
N PRO A 402 -32.09 12.02 15.61
CA PRO A 402 -33.12 11.46 16.48
C PRO A 402 -33.55 10.08 15.96
N VAL A 403 -33.89 9.16 16.88
CA VAL A 403 -34.31 7.78 16.56
C VAL A 403 -35.72 7.80 15.99
N VAL A 404 -35.83 7.78 14.66
CA VAL A 404 -37.12 7.70 13.95
C VAL A 404 -37.47 6.25 13.64
N ASP A 405 -36.46 5.44 13.29
CA ASP A 405 -36.58 4.00 13.06
C ASP A 405 -35.71 3.24 14.07
N THR A 406 -36.33 2.29 14.78
CA THR A 406 -35.68 1.41 15.76
C THR A 406 -35.32 0.05 15.18
N SER A 407 -35.47 -0.14 13.86
CA SER A 407 -35.02 -1.31 13.13
C SER A 407 -33.57 -1.66 13.48
N CYS A 408 -33.32 -2.97 13.65
CA CYS A 408 -31.98 -3.51 13.89
C CYS A 408 -30.99 -3.11 12.78
N TRP A 409 -31.49 -2.96 11.55
CA TRP A 409 -30.68 -2.52 10.40
C TRP A 409 -30.36 -1.02 10.41
N ASP A 410 -31.00 -0.20 11.23
CA ASP A 410 -30.77 1.24 11.28
C ASP A 410 -30.02 1.66 12.56
N GLN A 411 -29.06 0.80 12.94
CA GLN A 411 -28.08 1.03 14.00
C GLN A 411 -26.66 0.80 13.49
N PRO A 412 -25.66 1.62 13.87
CA PRO A 412 -24.26 1.34 13.59
C PRO A 412 -23.82 -0.01 14.18
N THR A 413 -23.17 -0.85 13.40
CA THR A 413 -22.89 -2.24 13.80
C THR A 413 -21.46 -2.65 13.48
N LEU A 414 -20.81 -3.34 14.42
CA LEU A 414 -19.58 -4.08 14.19
C LEU A 414 -19.94 -5.50 13.76
N VAL A 415 -19.60 -5.85 12.53
CA VAL A 415 -19.67 -7.21 12.02
C VAL A 415 -18.38 -7.94 12.43
N PRO A 416 -18.46 -9.13 13.03
CA PRO A 416 -17.28 -9.95 13.31
C PRO A 416 -16.44 -10.19 12.05
N ALA A 417 -15.12 -10.35 12.22
CA ALA A 417 -14.20 -10.54 11.10
C ALA A 417 -14.70 -11.58 10.09
N ALA A 418 -14.64 -11.23 8.80
CA ALA A 418 -14.64 -12.25 7.76
C ALA A 418 -13.35 -13.07 7.93
N SER A 419 -13.37 -14.35 7.53
CA SER A 419 -12.21 -15.24 7.53
C SER A 419 -10.89 -14.52 7.22
N HIS A 420 -9.82 -14.83 7.95
CA HIS A 420 -8.51 -14.18 7.78
C HIS A 420 -7.96 -14.36 6.37
N LYS A 421 -7.11 -13.41 5.97
CA LYS A 421 -6.33 -13.46 4.72
C LYS A 421 -4.87 -13.76 5.03
N VAL A 422 -4.20 -14.36 4.05
CA VAL A 422 -2.82 -14.79 4.17
C VAL A 422 -1.92 -13.82 3.39
N ASP A 423 -0.76 -13.52 3.95
CA ASP A 423 0.26 -12.68 3.32
C ASP A 423 0.64 -13.20 1.91
N LEU A 424 0.47 -12.33 0.91
CA LEU A 424 0.83 -12.60 -0.48
C LEU A 424 2.34 -12.77 -0.69
N PHE A 425 3.15 -12.22 0.22
CA PHE A 425 4.61 -12.35 0.18
C PHE A 425 5.13 -13.58 0.93
N ASN A 426 4.25 -14.34 1.61
CA ASN A 426 4.60 -15.54 2.37
C ASN A 426 5.83 -15.30 3.28
N GLY A 427 5.82 -14.22 4.05
CA GLY A 427 6.85 -13.89 5.04
C GLY A 427 8.16 -13.33 4.45
N GLN A 428 8.22 -13.02 3.15
CA GLN A 428 9.45 -12.49 2.53
C GLN A 428 9.76 -11.02 2.90
N LEU A 429 8.90 -10.38 3.68
CA LEU A 429 9.01 -8.99 4.12
C LEU A 429 9.32 -8.86 5.62
N THR A 430 9.83 -9.93 6.25
CA THR A 430 10.38 -9.86 7.61
C THR A 430 11.63 -8.98 7.65
N GLY A 431 11.78 -8.14 8.68
CA GLY A 431 12.86 -7.15 8.78
C GLY A 431 12.65 -5.92 7.89
N VAL A 432 11.42 -5.68 7.43
CA VAL A 432 11.05 -4.53 6.59
C VAL A 432 9.75 -3.93 7.13
N LEU A 433 9.75 -2.62 7.36
CA LEU A 433 8.53 -1.85 7.59
C LEU A 433 8.06 -1.18 6.30
N LEU A 434 6.91 -1.61 5.78
CA LEU A 434 6.22 -0.95 4.67
C LEU A 434 5.48 0.28 5.17
N THR A 435 5.62 1.39 4.46
CA THR A 435 4.99 2.69 4.80
C THR A 435 4.07 3.21 3.69
N SER A 436 4.11 2.60 2.50
CA SER A 436 3.27 2.98 1.37
C SER A 436 3.04 1.80 0.43
N LEU A 437 1.89 1.82 -0.23
CA LEU A 437 1.44 0.78 -1.16
C LEU A 437 0.63 1.44 -2.26
N PHE A 438 0.99 1.15 -3.51
CA PHE A 438 0.22 1.49 -4.69
C PHE A 438 0.16 0.26 -5.60
N VAL A 439 -0.99 -0.01 -6.21
CA VAL A 439 -1.21 -1.24 -6.99
C VAL A 439 -1.76 -0.89 -8.36
N THR A 440 -1.14 -1.45 -9.40
CA THR A 440 -1.54 -1.22 -10.79
C THR A 440 -1.61 -2.52 -11.57
N ALA A 441 -2.61 -2.66 -12.44
CA ALA A 441 -2.63 -3.71 -13.45
C ALA A 441 -1.84 -3.26 -14.69
N MET A 442 -0.92 -4.11 -15.16
CA MET A 442 -0.16 -3.94 -16.40
C MET A 442 -0.42 -5.15 -17.31
N GLY A 443 -1.44 -5.02 -18.16
CA GLY A 443 -2.00 -6.16 -18.89
C GLY A 443 -2.55 -7.20 -17.92
N ASP A 444 -2.13 -8.45 -18.07
CA ASP A 444 -2.60 -9.56 -17.21
C ASP A 444 -1.95 -9.61 -15.82
N VAL A 445 -0.91 -8.80 -15.59
CA VAL A 445 -0.09 -8.84 -14.36
C VAL A 445 -0.49 -7.72 -13.43
N THR A 446 -0.56 -8.02 -12.13
CA THR A 446 -0.73 -7.00 -11.09
C THR A 446 0.63 -6.67 -10.50
N VAL A 447 0.96 -5.38 -10.37
CA VAL A 447 2.23 -4.92 -9.80
C VAL A 447 1.96 -4.09 -8.55
N ALA A 448 2.62 -4.46 -7.46
CA ALA A 448 2.70 -3.69 -6.23
C ALA A 448 3.91 -2.77 -6.27
N HIS A 449 3.69 -1.49 -5.97
CA HIS A 449 4.72 -0.49 -5.73
C HIS A 449 4.73 -0.21 -4.22
N LEU A 450 5.77 -0.67 -3.54
CA LEU A 450 5.89 -0.67 -2.09
C LEU A 450 7.00 0.29 -1.68
N GLY A 451 6.73 1.20 -0.76
CA GLY A 451 7.77 2.02 -0.11
C GLY A 451 8.04 1.56 1.30
N THR A 452 9.30 1.66 1.75
CA THR A 452 9.72 1.27 3.10
C THR A 452 10.06 2.46 3.99
N ALA A 453 10.10 2.26 5.30
CA ALA A 453 10.56 3.27 6.28
C ALA A 453 12.00 3.74 6.04
N GLU A 454 12.86 2.86 5.51
CA GLU A 454 14.23 3.21 5.11
C GLU A 454 14.29 4.05 3.81
N GLY A 455 13.16 4.24 3.13
CA GLY A 455 13.06 4.92 1.84
C GLY A 455 13.29 4.01 0.62
N ARG A 456 13.29 2.68 0.75
CA ARG A 456 13.46 1.81 -0.41
C ARG A 456 12.13 1.67 -1.17
N ILE A 457 12.19 1.55 -2.50
CA ILE A 457 11.03 1.21 -3.32
C ILE A 457 11.19 -0.20 -3.90
N PHE A 458 10.17 -1.03 -3.69
CA PHE A 458 10.03 -2.33 -4.36
C PHE A 458 8.90 -2.29 -5.38
N GLN A 459 9.18 -2.73 -6.60
CA GLN A 459 8.15 -2.99 -7.59
C GLN A 459 8.08 -4.50 -7.82
N VAL A 460 6.97 -5.11 -7.42
CA VAL A 460 6.84 -6.57 -7.43
C VAL A 460 5.61 -6.96 -8.24
N GLY A 461 5.83 -7.71 -9.32
CA GLY A 461 4.75 -8.38 -10.04
C GLY A 461 4.27 -9.61 -9.27
N TRP A 462 2.95 -9.73 -9.08
CA TRP A 462 2.34 -10.93 -8.51
C TRP A 462 2.14 -12.00 -9.58
N GLU A 463 2.81 -13.13 -9.38
CA GLU A 463 2.56 -14.39 -10.07
C GLU A 463 2.49 -15.51 -9.01
N VAL A 464 1.30 -16.01 -8.71
CA VAL A 464 1.13 -17.22 -7.89
C VAL A 464 1.21 -18.42 -8.83
N ARG A 465 2.22 -19.27 -8.65
CA ARG A 465 2.28 -20.56 -9.35
C ARG A 465 1.62 -21.65 -8.51
N TRP A 466 0.98 -22.62 -9.20
CA TRP A 466 0.21 -23.74 -8.64
C TRP A 466 0.98 -24.64 -7.65
N ASP A 467 2.30 -24.54 -7.61
CA ASP A 467 3.23 -25.28 -6.75
C ASP A 467 3.42 -24.62 -5.36
N GLY A 468 2.63 -23.58 -5.03
CA GLY A 468 2.66 -22.92 -3.73
C GLY A 468 3.92 -22.08 -3.49
N ARG A 469 4.71 -21.80 -4.54
CA ARG A 469 5.82 -20.84 -4.55
C ARG A 469 5.42 -19.62 -5.35
N SER A 470 5.41 -18.45 -4.72
CA SER A 470 5.26 -17.16 -5.40
C SER A 470 6.55 -16.87 -6.17
N ARG A 471 6.45 -16.66 -7.50
CA ARG A 471 7.59 -16.20 -8.29
C ARG A 471 7.54 -14.69 -8.34
N GLN A 472 8.30 -14.05 -7.45
CA GLN A 472 8.34 -12.60 -7.36
C GLN A 472 9.39 -12.06 -8.34
N THR A 473 8.93 -11.42 -9.40
CA THR A 473 9.80 -10.56 -10.21
C THR A 473 9.94 -9.24 -9.48
N VAL A 474 10.81 -9.22 -8.46
CA VAL A 474 11.23 -7.98 -7.77
C VAL A 474 12.07 -7.15 -8.74
N GLY A 475 11.54 -6.01 -9.17
CA GLY A 475 12.30 -4.87 -9.68
C GLY A 475 12.64 -3.96 -8.49
N TYR A 476 13.90 -3.56 -8.41
CA TYR A 476 14.42 -2.73 -7.32
C TYR A 476 14.80 -1.36 -7.87
N ALA A 477 14.45 -0.31 -7.14
CA ALA A 477 15.01 1.02 -7.31
C ALA A 477 15.66 1.45 -5.99
N GLN A 478 16.98 1.70 -6.01
CA GLN A 478 17.62 2.67 -5.11
C GLN A 478 17.58 4.01 -5.85
N PRO A 479 16.87 5.01 -5.31
CA PRO A 479 17.33 5.82 -4.16
C PRO A 479 16.20 6.05 -3.10
N PRO A 480 16.39 6.83 -2.00
CA PRO A 480 15.45 6.80 -0.89
C PRO A 480 14.16 7.54 -1.27
N ALA A 481 13.09 6.89 -1.73
CA ALA A 481 11.92 7.57 -2.27
C ALA A 481 10.58 6.98 -1.81
N LEU A 482 9.60 7.88 -1.60
CA LEU A 482 8.19 7.57 -1.40
C LEU A 482 7.50 7.44 -2.78
N PRO A 483 6.73 6.38 -3.05
CA PRO A 483 5.75 6.39 -4.14
C PRO A 483 4.59 7.33 -3.76
N CYS A 484 4.37 8.40 -4.54
CA CYS A 484 3.21 9.28 -4.36
C CYS A 484 2.09 8.94 -5.35
N SER A 485 0.99 8.36 -4.84
CA SER A 485 -0.43 8.73 -5.08
C SER A 485 -1.35 7.51 -4.88
N PRO A 486 -2.42 7.55 -4.05
CA PRO A 486 -2.66 8.39 -2.87
C PRO A 486 -2.08 7.70 -1.62
N CYS A 487 -1.13 8.33 -0.93
CA CYS A 487 -0.65 7.88 0.38
C CYS A 487 -1.37 8.66 1.48
N VAL A 488 -1.85 7.96 2.49
CA VAL A 488 -2.32 8.59 3.73
C VAL A 488 -1.14 8.64 4.69
N PRO A 489 -0.92 9.75 5.40
CA PRO A 489 0.19 9.84 6.31
C PRO A 489 -0.14 9.12 7.62
N LEU A 490 0.47 7.95 7.86
CA LEU A 490 0.98 7.65 9.19
C LEU A 490 2.48 7.94 9.22
N THR A 491 2.83 9.05 9.85
CA THR A 491 4.14 9.33 10.47
C THR A 491 5.39 8.99 9.62
N SER A 492 5.54 9.59 8.45
CA SER A 492 6.83 9.67 7.75
C SER A 492 7.18 11.13 7.42
N THR A 493 7.47 11.89 8.49
CA THR A 493 7.75 13.34 8.52
C THR A 493 9.22 13.70 8.20
N LEU A 494 9.99 12.84 7.52
CA LEU A 494 11.45 12.94 7.61
C LEU A 494 12.17 13.45 6.37
N ARG A 495 11.53 13.60 5.19
CA ARG A 495 12.26 14.04 3.98
C ARG A 495 11.49 15.05 3.10
N PRO A 496 12.18 16.08 2.57
CA PRO A 496 11.57 17.11 1.74
C PRO A 496 11.55 16.76 0.24
N GLN A 497 11.90 15.54 -0.17
CA GLN A 497 12.06 15.19 -1.58
C GLN A 497 10.89 14.37 -2.14
N VAL A 498 10.49 14.69 -3.37
CA VAL A 498 9.55 13.93 -4.21
C VAL A 498 10.32 13.37 -5.40
N TRP A 499 10.05 12.12 -5.79
CA TRP A 499 10.65 11.51 -6.99
C TRP A 499 9.56 11.03 -7.93
N LEU A 500 9.84 11.13 -9.24
CA LEU A 500 8.97 10.59 -10.27
C LEU A 500 9.43 9.17 -10.63
N LEU A 501 8.58 8.18 -10.35
CA LEU A 501 8.82 6.79 -10.70
C LEU A 501 7.85 6.33 -11.78
N ASN A 502 8.39 5.70 -12.83
CA ASN A 502 7.58 5.10 -13.86
C ASN A 502 7.02 3.76 -13.37
N VAL A 503 5.71 3.55 -13.58
CA VAL A 503 5.03 2.28 -13.24
C VAL A 503 5.67 1.07 -13.92
N THR A 504 6.30 1.24 -15.08
CA THR A 504 6.98 0.16 -15.84
C THR A 504 8.33 -0.26 -15.27
N GLY A 505 8.85 0.40 -14.23
CA GLY A 505 10.17 0.13 -13.70
C GLY A 505 11.11 1.33 -13.73
N PRO A 506 12.11 1.38 -12.82
CA PRO A 506 13.20 2.35 -12.91
C PRO A 506 14.09 2.12 -14.15
N GLY A 507 14.09 0.90 -14.70
CA GLY A 507 14.86 0.49 -15.88
C GLY A 507 15.21 -1.00 -15.84
N CYS A 508 16.12 -1.43 -16.71
CA CYS A 508 16.45 -2.86 -16.91
C CYS A 508 17.85 -3.26 -16.41
N ARG A 509 18.70 -2.28 -16.04
CA ARG A 509 20.13 -2.48 -15.75
C ARG A 509 20.41 -3.38 -14.54
N HIS A 510 19.43 -3.56 -13.66
CA HIS A 510 19.55 -4.40 -12.48
C HIS A 510 19.53 -5.91 -12.81
N PHE A 511 19.14 -6.31 -14.03
CA PHE A 511 19.29 -7.69 -14.49
C PHE A 511 20.71 -7.92 -15.01
N SER A 512 21.51 -8.69 -14.26
CA SER A 512 22.94 -8.90 -14.57
C SER A 512 23.21 -9.95 -15.64
N THR A 513 22.23 -10.81 -15.96
CA THR A 513 22.38 -11.88 -16.96
C THR A 513 21.34 -11.78 -18.06
N CYS A 514 21.71 -12.23 -19.27
CA CYS A 514 20.79 -12.27 -20.41
C CYS A 514 19.52 -13.05 -20.07
N GLN A 515 19.65 -14.20 -19.41
CA GLN A 515 18.49 -15.03 -19.10
C GLN A 515 17.53 -14.36 -18.12
N ARG A 516 18.05 -13.64 -17.12
CA ARG A 516 17.17 -12.90 -16.22
C ARG A 516 16.54 -11.71 -16.93
N CYS A 517 17.29 -11.03 -17.79
CA CYS A 517 16.82 -9.92 -18.62
C CYS A 517 15.65 -10.32 -19.53
N LEU A 518 15.77 -11.44 -20.24
CA LEU A 518 14.71 -11.92 -21.14
C LEU A 518 13.51 -12.53 -20.40
N ARG A 519 13.70 -12.91 -19.13
CA ARG A 519 12.62 -13.32 -18.19
C ARG A 519 12.03 -12.14 -17.40
N ALA A 520 12.41 -10.91 -17.71
CA ALA A 520 11.75 -9.74 -17.14
C ALA A 520 10.32 -9.65 -17.69
N GLU A 521 9.43 -8.99 -16.94
CA GLU A 521 8.06 -8.80 -17.40
C GLU A 521 8.03 -7.96 -18.68
N ARG A 522 7.13 -8.33 -19.61
CA ARG A 522 7.07 -7.69 -20.93
C ARG A 522 6.84 -6.19 -20.85
N PHE A 523 6.06 -5.72 -19.87
CA PHE A 523 5.78 -4.30 -19.66
C PHE A 523 7.03 -3.46 -19.33
N MET A 524 8.11 -4.08 -18.84
CA MET A 524 9.35 -3.37 -18.51
C MET A 524 10.15 -2.96 -19.77
N GLY A 525 9.86 -3.59 -20.92
CA GLY A 525 10.54 -3.33 -22.18
C GLY A 525 12.03 -3.68 -22.18
N CYS A 526 12.41 -4.70 -21.41
CA CYS A 526 13.80 -5.12 -21.26
C CYS A 526 14.25 -6.07 -22.38
N GLY A 527 15.48 -5.90 -22.83
CA GLY A 527 16.16 -6.80 -23.73
C GLY A 527 17.66 -6.71 -23.58
N TRP A 528 18.36 -7.71 -24.14
CA TRP A 528 19.79 -7.83 -24.01
C TRP A 528 20.50 -7.05 -25.11
N CYS A 529 21.43 -6.17 -24.72
CA CYS A 529 22.21 -5.30 -25.62
C CYS A 529 23.64 -5.83 -25.86
N GLY A 530 23.89 -7.11 -25.58
CA GLY A 530 25.21 -7.74 -25.70
C GLY A 530 26.02 -7.65 -24.40
N ASP A 531 26.19 -6.43 -23.88
CA ASP A 531 26.97 -6.15 -22.66
C ASP A 531 26.13 -6.05 -21.38
N GLY A 532 24.81 -5.98 -21.52
CA GLY A 532 23.90 -5.82 -20.38
C GLY A 532 22.44 -5.71 -20.77
N CYS A 533 21.58 -5.70 -19.76
CA CYS A 533 20.14 -5.56 -19.93
C CYS A 533 19.73 -4.09 -19.98
N ARG A 534 19.06 -3.68 -21.05
CA ARG A 534 18.70 -2.28 -21.33
C ARG A 534 17.33 -2.19 -22.00
N ARG A 535 16.73 -1.00 -21.96
CA ARG A 535 15.60 -0.68 -22.84
C ARG A 535 16.09 -0.46 -24.27
N ARG A 536 15.20 -0.59 -25.25
CA ARG A 536 15.54 -0.44 -26.68
C ARG A 536 16.22 0.90 -26.99
N HIS A 537 15.73 2.01 -26.43
CA HIS A 537 16.30 3.34 -26.66
C HIS A 537 17.66 3.58 -25.95
N GLU A 538 18.02 2.76 -24.97
CA GLU A 538 19.29 2.82 -24.25
C GLU A 538 20.39 1.95 -24.89
N CYS A 539 20.01 1.16 -25.91
CA CYS A 539 20.89 0.22 -26.58
C CYS A 539 21.40 0.82 -27.90
N PRO A 540 22.69 1.13 -28.03
CA PRO A 540 23.25 1.67 -29.28
C PRO A 540 23.35 0.62 -30.40
N GLY A 541 23.27 -0.68 -30.05
CA GLY A 541 23.48 -1.79 -30.96
C GLY A 541 22.28 -2.73 -31.09
N ARG A 542 22.55 -4.00 -31.38
CA ARG A 542 21.51 -5.03 -31.55
C ARG A 542 20.85 -5.34 -30.21
N TRP A 543 19.61 -4.92 -30.07
CA TRP A 543 18.74 -5.24 -28.94
C TRP A 543 17.96 -6.53 -29.22
N VAL A 544 18.12 -7.55 -28.37
CA VAL A 544 17.52 -8.88 -28.56
C VAL A 544 16.60 -9.21 -27.38
N GLN A 545 15.41 -9.75 -27.69
CA GLN A 545 14.46 -10.21 -26.67
C GLN A 545 14.19 -11.72 -26.69
N ASP A 546 14.64 -12.42 -27.75
CA ASP A 546 14.17 -13.79 -28.02
C ASP A 546 15.20 -14.88 -27.74
N SER A 547 16.49 -14.51 -27.64
CA SER A 547 17.58 -15.49 -27.51
C SER A 547 18.73 -14.97 -26.66
N CYS A 548 19.30 -15.85 -25.84
CA CYS A 548 20.56 -15.60 -25.13
C CYS A 548 21.68 -16.49 -25.67
N PRO A 549 22.90 -15.96 -25.82
CA PRO A 549 24.06 -16.82 -26.09
C PRO A 549 24.28 -17.77 -24.89
N PRO A 550 24.61 -19.05 -25.13
CA PRO A 550 24.94 -19.98 -24.05
C PRO A 550 26.21 -19.53 -23.34
N VAL A 551 26.24 -19.65 -22.00
CA VAL A 551 27.40 -19.29 -21.17
C VAL A 551 27.87 -20.54 -20.46
N LEU A 552 28.96 -21.12 -20.93
CA LEU A 552 29.59 -22.26 -20.27
C LEU A 552 30.28 -21.77 -19.00
N THR A 553 29.77 -22.18 -17.84
CA THR A 553 30.35 -21.81 -16.54
C THR A 553 31.34 -22.84 -16.05
N ASP A 554 31.13 -24.11 -16.37
CA ASP A 554 31.99 -25.19 -15.92
C ASP A 554 31.89 -26.44 -16.81
N VAL A 555 32.93 -27.26 -16.81
CA VAL A 555 32.98 -28.53 -17.56
C VAL A 555 33.49 -29.64 -16.64
N GLY A 556 32.58 -30.50 -16.21
CA GLY A 556 32.91 -31.69 -15.43
C GLY A 556 33.14 -32.90 -16.33
N LEU A 557 34.23 -33.63 -16.13
CA LEU A 557 34.44 -34.94 -16.76
C LEU A 557 33.96 -36.04 -15.80
N ARG A 558 32.91 -36.77 -16.17
CA ARG A 558 32.58 -38.03 -15.53
C ARG A 558 33.24 -39.17 -16.32
N CYS A 559 34.25 -39.77 -15.71
CA CYS A 559 34.72 -41.07 -16.14
C CYS A 559 33.84 -42.12 -15.46
N CYS A 560 33.11 -42.92 -16.26
CA CYS A 560 32.46 -44.12 -15.76
C CYS A 560 33.56 -45.12 -15.40
N SER A 561 34.01 -45.16 -14.15
CA SER A 561 34.89 -46.26 -13.73
C SER A 561 34.54 -46.79 -12.35
N TRP A 562 34.41 -48.12 -12.30
CA TRP A 562 34.59 -48.95 -11.10
C TRP A 562 36.07 -49.31 -10.88
N VAL A 563 37.02 -48.65 -11.58
CA VAL A 563 38.47 -48.94 -11.52
C VAL A 563 39.28 -47.65 -11.69
N PRO A 564 40.33 -47.40 -10.87
CA PRO A 564 41.19 -46.23 -11.01
C PRO A 564 42.20 -46.46 -12.15
N ALA A 565 41.85 -46.06 -13.37
CA ALA A 565 42.77 -45.98 -14.51
C ALA A 565 42.56 -44.64 -15.24
N PRO A 566 43.59 -44.05 -15.87
CA PRO A 566 43.47 -42.78 -16.58
C PRO A 566 42.43 -42.90 -17.71
N CYS A 567 41.57 -41.88 -17.85
CA CYS A 567 40.38 -41.87 -18.70
C CYS A 567 40.63 -41.85 -20.23
N LEU A 568 41.69 -42.51 -20.70
CA LEU A 568 42.12 -42.51 -22.10
C LEU A 568 41.36 -43.51 -22.99
N SER A 569 40.54 -44.39 -22.41
CA SER A 569 39.97 -45.55 -23.15
C SER A 569 38.51 -45.90 -22.85
N PHE A 570 37.77 -45.04 -22.14
CA PHE A 570 36.32 -45.23 -21.87
C PHE A 570 35.49 -44.07 -22.46
N PRO A 571 34.20 -44.27 -22.79
CA PRO A 571 33.31 -43.17 -23.13
C PRO A 571 33.26 -42.18 -21.96
N THR A 572 33.79 -40.99 -22.19
CA THR A 572 33.80 -39.88 -21.23
C THR A 572 32.49 -39.13 -21.36
N VAL A 573 31.74 -39.01 -20.27
CA VAL A 573 30.54 -38.17 -20.23
C VAL A 573 30.98 -36.76 -19.80
N GLN A 574 30.94 -35.81 -20.72
CA GLN A 574 31.12 -34.38 -20.39
C GLN A 574 29.81 -33.83 -19.82
N LEU A 575 29.86 -33.33 -18.59
CA LEU A 575 28.81 -32.47 -18.05
C LEU A 575 29.17 -31.01 -18.35
N LEU A 576 28.41 -30.38 -19.23
CA LEU A 576 28.47 -28.95 -19.50
C LEU A 576 27.51 -28.23 -18.56
N CYS A 577 28.06 -27.38 -17.69
CA CYS A 577 27.26 -26.53 -16.82
C CYS A 577 27.07 -25.18 -17.51
N SER A 578 25.82 -24.83 -17.79
CA SER A 578 25.44 -23.49 -18.27
C SER A 578 24.07 -23.16 -17.67
N PRO A 579 23.86 -21.93 -17.17
CA PRO A 579 22.50 -21.45 -17.00
C PRO A 579 21.79 -21.55 -18.37
N GLY A 580 20.59 -22.12 -18.43
CA GLY A 580 19.71 -22.18 -19.62
C GLY A 580 20.12 -23.09 -20.79
N LEU A 581 20.76 -24.24 -20.55
CA LEU A 581 20.87 -25.32 -21.55
C LEU A 581 19.55 -26.09 -21.80
N GLY A 582 18.40 -25.60 -21.32
CA GLY A 582 17.08 -26.22 -21.49
C GLY A 582 16.10 -25.32 -22.24
N PHE A 583 15.45 -25.88 -23.27
CA PHE A 583 14.26 -25.28 -23.89
C PHE A 583 13.02 -25.61 -23.04
N GLY A 584 12.42 -24.60 -22.40
CA GLY A 584 11.13 -24.73 -21.70
C GLY A 584 11.21 -25.18 -20.24
N ASP A 585 10.22 -24.75 -19.44
CA ASP A 585 10.06 -25.01 -18.00
C ASP A 585 10.06 -26.53 -17.71
N HIS A 586 11.24 -27.11 -17.45
CA HIS A 586 11.39 -28.35 -16.68
C HIS A 586 12.75 -28.35 -15.98
N ASP A 587 12.74 -28.75 -14.71
CA ASP A 587 13.92 -29.09 -13.93
C ASP A 587 14.85 -29.99 -14.74
N LEU A 588 16.14 -29.78 -14.51
CA LEU A 588 17.27 -30.56 -15.05
C LEU A 588 17.00 -32.07 -14.98
N GLN A 589 16.48 -32.65 -16.06
CA GLN A 589 16.73 -34.04 -16.40
C GLN A 589 18.04 -34.07 -17.15
N CYS A 590 19.09 -34.57 -16.49
CA CYS A 590 20.28 -35.05 -17.16
C CYS A 590 19.84 -36.02 -18.27
N ARG A 591 19.97 -35.62 -19.54
CA ARG A 591 19.93 -36.58 -20.63
C ARG A 591 21.32 -37.21 -20.71
N CYS A 592 21.37 -38.50 -20.39
CA CYS A 592 22.53 -39.36 -20.55
C CYS A 592 22.87 -39.54 -22.03
#